data_AF-A0A3M1JJU8-F1
#
_entry.id   AF-A0A3M1JJU8-F1
#
_cell.length_a   1.000
_cell.length_b   1.000
_cell.length_c   1.000
_cell.angle_alpha   90.00
_cell.angle_beta   90.00
_cell.angle_gamma   90.00
#
_symmetry.space_group_name_H-M   'P 1'
#
loop_
_entity.id
_entity.type
_entity.pdbx_description
1 polymer ?
#
loop_
_entity_poly.entity_id
_entity_poly.type
_entity_poly.pdbx_seq_one_letter_code
_entity_poly.pdbx_strand_id
1 'polypeptide(L)'
;MSILPVIDRRGEMGVGTLIIFISMLIVAAVAAGVLIQTTGGLQQRSIDTGAQAKAQISTALKVVDISATDGTKRSVRDFKEIVKLAPGSDPIKLSQLILSMSTYNSTATLNYRGADASLEKGNTGYNTWVAQEIGEIRDFNTTNAAPVSWNAWYDLNFDIDGDHNKSDMVIVCRDGAGFCPSIYDGKYLAFNMSSDPSSKIYVPLYYPNGSIADISAAPDTLGNDGTQIGTYSAYINTRGTTSSAWTLNAGQLVVFLNKTKLNEDLDDDSSDDYVVVNNTHAIFILSSVGEVPVSLGTDLRTPGAISVDTSITYGGTTYGTLLISGTTTYASAIDESVTFRVTPQQLNKGYFVAEYLEKSSNWVNGNIQTGDVVRLYFEAPRNIGEDEEVRITIIPKSGLPLRTIFVTPSVISTYNVHLYP
;
A
#
# COMPACT_ATOMS: atom_id res chain seq x y z
N MET A 1 -50.83 83.85 46.58
CA MET A 1 -51.02 83.21 45.27
C MET A 1 -50.13 81.99 45.23
N SER A 2 -50.70 80.79 45.38
CA SER A 2 -50.05 79.52 45.04
C SER A 2 -51.16 78.51 44.83
N ILE A 3 -51.55 78.33 43.56
CA ILE A 3 -52.47 77.28 43.12
C ILE A 3 -51.64 76.01 43.07
N LEU A 4 -51.85 75.10 44.02
CA LEU A 4 -51.39 73.71 43.88
C LEU A 4 -52.48 72.96 43.10
N PRO A 5 -52.14 72.33 41.96
CA PRO A 5 -53.12 71.57 41.20
C PRO A 5 -53.48 70.31 42.01
N VAL A 6 -54.78 70.08 42.21
CA VAL A 6 -55.29 68.81 42.70
C VAL A 6 -55.10 67.79 41.58
N ILE A 7 -54.10 66.93 41.74
CA ILE A 7 -53.87 65.79 40.84
C ILE A 7 -55.00 64.79 41.11
N ASP A 8 -55.84 64.55 40.10
CA ASP A 8 -56.93 63.57 40.20
C ASP A 8 -56.33 62.16 40.30
N ARG A 9 -56.35 61.61 41.52
CA ARG A 9 -55.79 60.29 41.85
C ARG A 9 -56.41 59.14 41.06
N ARG A 10 -57.55 59.36 40.38
CA ARG A 10 -58.17 58.35 39.50
C ARG A 10 -57.44 58.21 38.16
N GLY A 11 -56.89 59.29 37.61
CA GLY A 11 -56.03 59.24 36.42
C GLY A 11 -54.68 58.58 36.69
N GLU A 12 -54.14 58.80 37.90
CA GLU A 12 -52.86 58.21 38.36
C GLU A 12 -52.95 56.68 38.57
N MET A 13 -54.09 56.16 39.07
CA MET A 13 -54.29 54.71 39.18
C MET A 13 -54.46 54.00 37.82
N GLY A 14 -55.00 54.68 36.81
CA GLY A 14 -55.17 54.12 35.46
C GLY A 14 -53.85 53.97 34.69
N VAL A 15 -52.85 54.80 34.99
CA VAL A 15 -51.52 54.68 34.36
C VAL A 15 -50.78 53.44 34.90
N GLY A 16 -50.92 53.12 36.20
CA GLY A 16 -50.31 51.93 36.79
C GLY A 16 -50.83 50.61 36.21
N THR A 17 -52.14 50.50 35.96
CA THR A 17 -52.72 49.32 35.32
C THR A 17 -52.30 49.18 33.85
N LEU A 18 -52.16 50.28 33.12
CA LEU A 18 -51.68 50.29 31.73
C LEU A 18 -50.21 49.84 31.63
N ILE A 19 -49.35 50.26 32.56
CA ILE A 19 -47.95 49.83 32.62
C ILE A 19 -47.87 48.32 32.85
N ILE A 20 -48.60 47.79 33.84
CA ILE A 20 -48.61 46.35 34.14
C ILE A 20 -49.15 45.55 32.94
N PHE A 21 -50.18 46.07 32.27
CA PHE A 21 -50.75 45.42 31.10
C PHE A 21 -49.73 45.30 29.96
N ILE A 22 -49.00 46.38 29.65
CA ILE A 22 -47.95 46.37 28.62
C ILE A 22 -46.79 45.48 29.05
N SER A 23 -46.36 45.54 30.32
CA SER A 23 -45.30 44.65 30.83
C SER A 23 -45.67 43.18 30.71
N MET A 24 -46.91 42.79 31.06
CA MET A 24 -47.39 41.43 30.94
C MET A 24 -47.45 40.96 29.48
N LEU A 25 -47.86 41.86 28.56
CA LEU A 25 -47.86 41.56 27.12
C LEU A 25 -46.44 41.28 26.60
N ILE A 26 -45.45 42.06 26.99
CA ILE A 26 -44.05 41.86 26.56
C ILE A 26 -43.50 40.54 27.14
N VAL A 27 -43.72 40.27 28.43
CA VAL A 27 -43.28 39.01 29.06
C VAL A 27 -43.94 37.81 28.39
N ALA A 28 -45.25 37.89 28.09
CA ALA A 28 -45.97 36.83 27.37
C ALA A 28 -45.41 36.61 25.97
N ALA A 29 -45.08 37.68 25.23
CA ALA A 29 -44.49 37.58 23.89
C ALA A 29 -43.10 36.91 23.90
N VAL A 30 -42.23 37.28 24.85
CA VAL A 30 -40.90 36.65 25.00
C VAL A 30 -41.05 35.18 25.39
N ALA A 31 -41.91 34.87 26.37
CA ALA A 31 -42.18 33.49 26.78
C ALA A 31 -42.72 32.64 25.63
N ALA A 32 -43.65 33.17 24.83
CA ALA A 32 -44.16 32.51 23.62
C ALA A 32 -43.05 32.28 22.58
N GLY A 33 -42.17 33.28 22.36
CA GLY A 33 -41.02 33.15 21.47
C GLY A 33 -40.08 32.01 21.87
N VAL A 34 -39.74 31.90 23.16
CA VAL A 34 -38.90 30.82 23.69
C VAL A 34 -39.59 29.45 23.56
N LEU A 35 -40.90 29.39 23.83
CA LEU A 35 -41.69 28.16 23.67
C LEU A 35 -41.71 27.68 22.21
N ILE A 36 -41.94 28.59 21.26
CA ILE A 36 -41.93 28.28 19.83
C ILE A 36 -40.53 27.81 19.40
N GLN A 37 -39.48 28.53 19.80
CA GLN A 37 -38.10 28.18 19.44
C GLN A 37 -37.72 26.80 19.98
N THR A 38 -38.09 26.52 21.23
CA THR A 38 -37.80 25.22 21.87
C THR A 38 -38.60 24.10 21.23
N THR A 39 -39.90 24.32 20.96
CA THR A 39 -40.76 23.35 20.28
C THR A 39 -40.27 23.06 18.87
N GLY A 40 -39.88 24.09 18.11
CA GLY A 40 -39.31 23.93 16.77
C GLY A 40 -37.99 23.16 16.78
N GLY A 41 -37.10 23.45 17.74
CA GLY A 41 -35.85 22.70 17.91
C GLY A 41 -36.07 21.24 18.28
N LEU A 42 -37.04 20.95 19.17
CA LEU A 42 -37.41 19.58 19.53
C LEU A 42 -38.04 18.83 18.35
N GLN A 43 -38.88 19.50 17.56
CA GLN A 43 -39.50 18.90 16.37
C GLN A 43 -38.45 18.50 15.33
N GLN A 44 -37.49 19.39 15.03
CA GLN A 44 -36.40 19.08 14.09
C GLN A 44 -35.59 17.87 14.57
N ARG A 45 -35.18 17.86 15.85
CA ARG A 45 -34.45 16.73 16.44
C ARG A 45 -35.26 15.43 16.41
N SER A 46 -36.57 15.50 16.65
CA SER A 46 -37.45 14.33 16.60
C SER A 46 -37.55 13.74 15.19
N ILE A 47 -37.59 14.59 14.16
CA ILE A 47 -37.61 14.16 12.76
C ILE A 47 -36.28 13.52 12.40
N ASP A 48 -35.16 14.16 12.74
CA ASP A 48 -33.82 13.65 12.44
C ASP A 48 -33.55 12.31 13.14
N THR A 49 -33.93 12.18 14.42
CA THR A 49 -33.80 10.93 15.18
C THR A 49 -34.69 9.84 14.59
N GLY A 50 -35.92 10.17 14.20
CA GLY A 50 -36.84 9.24 13.54
C GLY A 50 -36.31 8.75 12.20
N ALA A 51 -35.72 9.64 11.40
CA ALA A 51 -35.09 9.31 10.13
C ALA A 51 -33.86 8.41 10.31
N GLN A 52 -32.98 8.73 11.27
CA GLN A 52 -31.82 7.89 11.60
C GLN A 52 -32.24 6.51 12.12
N ALA A 53 -33.24 6.43 13.00
CA ALA A 53 -33.74 5.17 13.52
C ALA A 53 -34.35 4.31 12.42
N LYS A 54 -35.10 4.91 11.49
CA LYS A 54 -35.64 4.21 10.31
C LYS A 54 -34.49 3.67 9.45
N ALA A 55 -33.53 4.51 9.08
CA ALA A 55 -32.40 4.11 8.25
C ALA A 55 -31.58 2.99 8.90
N GLN A 56 -31.45 2.99 10.23
CA GLN A 56 -30.72 1.97 10.98
C GLN A 56 -31.35 0.58 10.91
N ILE A 57 -32.68 0.49 10.80
CA ILE A 57 -33.40 -0.80 10.76
C ILE A 57 -33.80 -1.24 9.35
N SER A 58 -33.96 -0.31 8.40
CA SER A 58 -34.36 -0.61 7.02
C SER A 58 -33.19 -0.90 6.09
N THR A 59 -32.00 -0.42 6.42
CA THR A 59 -30.82 -0.54 5.56
C THR A 59 -30.05 -1.81 5.88
N ALA A 60 -29.95 -2.71 4.91
CA ALA A 60 -29.23 -3.98 5.05
C ALA A 60 -28.58 -4.38 3.71
N LEU A 61 -27.42 -5.02 3.81
CA LEU A 61 -26.74 -5.68 2.70
C LEU A 61 -27.08 -7.16 2.68
N LYS A 62 -27.01 -7.77 1.49
CA LYS A 62 -27.15 -9.20 1.28
C LYS A 62 -25.98 -9.72 0.44
N VAL A 63 -25.35 -10.77 0.92
CA VAL A 63 -24.34 -11.54 0.17
C VAL A 63 -25.04 -12.41 -0.87
N VAL A 64 -24.46 -12.44 -2.06
CA VAL A 64 -24.89 -13.29 -3.18
C VAL A 64 -23.93 -14.45 -3.37
N ASP A 65 -22.62 -14.20 -3.33
CA ASP A 65 -21.57 -15.19 -3.57
C ASP A 65 -20.27 -14.75 -2.89
N ILE A 66 -19.50 -15.71 -2.36
CA ILE A 66 -18.12 -15.47 -1.93
C ILE A 66 -17.23 -16.49 -2.63
N SER A 67 -16.20 -15.98 -3.31
CA SER A 67 -15.16 -16.77 -3.93
C SER A 67 -13.78 -16.26 -3.52
N ALA A 68 -12.77 -17.11 -3.65
CA ALA A 68 -11.38 -16.75 -3.45
C ALA A 68 -10.53 -17.18 -4.64
N THR A 69 -9.42 -16.49 -4.86
CA THR A 69 -8.45 -16.76 -5.94
C THR A 69 -7.12 -17.29 -5.40
N ASP A 70 -6.30 -17.83 -6.31
CA ASP A 70 -4.99 -18.45 -6.05
C ASP A 70 -5.01 -19.67 -5.11
N GLY A 71 -6.05 -20.51 -5.19
CA GLY A 71 -6.15 -21.75 -4.41
C GLY A 71 -5.15 -22.86 -4.80
N THR A 72 -4.30 -22.65 -5.82
CA THR A 72 -3.36 -23.67 -6.31
C THR A 72 -2.30 -24.06 -5.27
N LYS A 73 -2.04 -23.19 -4.28
CA LYS A 73 -1.06 -23.39 -3.21
C LYS A 73 -1.64 -24.02 -1.94
N ARG A 74 -2.82 -24.66 -2.02
CA ARG A 74 -3.54 -25.25 -0.86
C ARG A 74 -3.95 -24.23 0.22
N SER A 75 -3.92 -22.94 -0.13
CA SER A 75 -4.35 -21.85 0.73
C SER A 75 -4.90 -20.72 -0.13
N VAL A 76 -5.83 -19.94 0.41
CA VAL A 76 -6.40 -18.78 -0.25
C VAL A 76 -6.14 -17.52 0.58
N ARG A 77 -5.99 -16.39 -0.11
CA ARG A 77 -5.74 -15.09 0.53
C ARG A 77 -6.52 -13.95 -0.10
N ASP A 78 -6.76 -14.00 -1.41
CA ASP A 78 -7.50 -12.97 -2.11
C ASP A 78 -8.97 -13.38 -2.25
N PHE A 79 -9.89 -12.53 -1.80
CA PHE A 79 -11.32 -12.81 -1.72
C PHE A 79 -12.13 -11.84 -2.60
N LYS A 80 -13.21 -12.38 -3.15
CA LYS A 80 -14.20 -11.69 -3.98
C LYS A 80 -15.58 -11.96 -3.41
N GLU A 81 -16.25 -10.93 -2.92
CA GLU A 81 -17.60 -11.03 -2.35
C GLU A 81 -18.59 -10.22 -3.18
N ILE A 82 -19.62 -10.87 -3.71
CA ILE A 82 -20.69 -10.19 -4.43
C ILE A 82 -21.80 -9.83 -3.44
N VAL A 83 -22.07 -8.53 -3.32
CA VAL A 83 -23.09 -7.96 -2.44
C VAL A 83 -24.13 -7.16 -3.22
N LYS A 84 -25.33 -7.08 -2.65
CA LYS A 84 -26.40 -6.19 -3.10
C LYS A 84 -27.18 -5.66 -1.92
N LEU A 85 -27.91 -4.57 -2.11
CA LEU A 85 -28.83 -4.08 -1.07
C LEU A 85 -30.07 -4.98 -0.94
N ALA A 86 -30.55 -5.10 0.29
CA ALA A 86 -31.85 -5.71 0.54
C ALA A 86 -32.98 -4.82 -0.03
N PRO A 87 -34.13 -5.41 -0.41
CA PRO A 87 -35.28 -4.62 -0.87
C PRO A 87 -35.71 -3.60 0.19
N GLY A 88 -35.93 -2.34 -0.21
CA GLY A 88 -36.36 -1.27 0.69
C GLY A 88 -35.25 -0.63 1.54
N SER A 89 -33.99 -1.01 1.33
CA SER A 89 -32.84 -0.36 1.96
C SER A 89 -32.50 0.97 1.31
N ASP A 90 -32.04 1.91 2.14
CA ASP A 90 -31.50 3.17 1.65
C ASP A 90 -30.11 2.96 1.03
N PRO A 91 -29.66 3.86 0.13
CA PRO A 91 -28.33 3.77 -0.47
C PRO A 91 -27.20 3.79 0.57
N ILE A 92 -26.19 2.95 0.36
CA ILE A 92 -25.03 2.86 1.25
C ILE A 92 -23.80 3.44 0.55
N LYS A 93 -23.08 4.34 1.22
CA LYS A 93 -21.80 4.88 0.73
C LYS A 93 -20.67 3.91 1.03
N LEU A 94 -19.93 3.48 0.01
CA LEU A 94 -18.79 2.57 0.14
C LEU A 94 -17.67 3.17 1.01
N SER A 95 -17.44 4.48 0.90
CA SER A 95 -16.46 5.20 1.74
C SER A 95 -16.79 5.24 3.24
N GLN A 96 -17.99 4.80 3.62
CA GLN A 96 -18.46 4.71 5.00
C GLN A 96 -18.77 3.26 5.40
N LEU A 97 -18.31 2.29 4.62
CA LEU A 97 -18.31 0.88 4.95
C LEU A 97 -16.96 0.49 5.55
N ILE A 98 -17.01 -0.30 6.60
CA ILE A 98 -15.85 -1.01 7.14
C ILE A 98 -16.07 -2.49 6.90
N LEU A 99 -15.10 -3.16 6.30
CA LEU A 99 -15.09 -4.60 6.14
C LEU A 99 -14.10 -5.19 7.15
N SER A 100 -14.58 -6.09 8.01
CA SER A 100 -13.76 -6.81 8.98
C SER A 100 -13.73 -8.29 8.62
N MET A 101 -12.54 -8.87 8.52
CA MET A 101 -12.35 -10.28 8.25
C MET A 101 -11.62 -10.93 9.42
N SER A 102 -12.24 -11.91 10.06
CA SER A 102 -11.68 -12.67 11.18
C SER A 102 -11.47 -14.12 10.81
N THR A 103 -10.32 -14.64 11.20
CA THR A 103 -9.92 -16.05 11.10
C THR A 103 -9.66 -16.60 12.51
N TYR A 104 -9.14 -17.82 12.66
CA TYR A 104 -8.91 -18.40 13.99
C TYR A 104 -7.90 -17.63 14.88
N ASN A 105 -6.94 -16.90 14.31
CA ASN A 105 -5.87 -16.19 15.06
C ASN A 105 -5.59 -14.76 14.60
N SER A 106 -6.23 -14.28 13.54
CA SER A 106 -6.00 -12.92 13.03
C SER A 106 -7.29 -12.28 12.55
N THR A 107 -7.40 -10.97 12.72
CA THR A 107 -8.53 -10.16 12.27
C THR A 107 -8.03 -8.92 11.56
N ALA A 108 -8.48 -8.70 10.32
CA ALA A 108 -8.21 -7.51 9.54
C ALA A 108 -9.39 -6.53 9.56
N THR A 109 -9.08 -5.22 9.53
CA THR A 109 -10.06 -4.14 9.32
C THR A 109 -9.71 -3.37 8.05
N LEU A 110 -10.61 -3.38 7.07
CA LEU A 110 -10.39 -2.85 5.74
C LEU A 110 -11.32 -1.67 5.46
N ASN A 111 -10.74 -0.61 4.90
CA ASN A 111 -11.44 0.59 4.48
C ASN A 111 -11.60 0.64 2.96
N TYR A 112 -12.59 1.36 2.45
CA TYR A 112 -12.76 1.52 1.01
C TYR A 112 -11.69 2.45 0.42
N ARG A 113 -11.01 2.03 -0.64
CA ARG A 113 -9.93 2.83 -1.25
C ARG A 113 -10.39 3.90 -2.25
N GLY A 114 -11.58 3.76 -2.83
CA GLY A 114 -12.10 4.72 -3.82
C GLY A 114 -12.30 4.14 -5.22
N ALA A 115 -12.72 5.00 -6.15
CA ALA A 115 -13.12 4.62 -7.51
C ALA A 115 -11.95 4.52 -8.50
N ASP A 116 -10.81 5.17 -8.21
CA ASP A 116 -9.60 5.14 -9.05
C ASP A 116 -8.62 4.03 -8.64
N ALA A 117 -9.01 3.22 -7.64
CA ALA A 117 -8.19 2.13 -7.14
C ALA A 117 -8.17 0.95 -8.11
N SER A 118 -7.02 0.27 -8.20
CA SER A 118 -6.84 -0.95 -8.98
C SER A 118 -7.76 -2.06 -8.46
N LEU A 119 -8.31 -2.89 -9.37
CA LEU A 119 -9.04 -4.11 -9.01
C LEU A 119 -8.13 -5.30 -8.72
N GLU A 120 -6.82 -5.11 -8.82
CA GLU A 120 -5.81 -6.10 -8.52
C GLU A 120 -5.19 -5.85 -7.15
N LYS A 121 -4.56 -6.88 -6.58
CA LYS A 121 -3.81 -6.74 -5.33
C LYS A 121 -2.62 -5.79 -5.52
N GLY A 122 -2.47 -4.81 -4.64
CA GLY A 122 -1.27 -3.96 -4.60
C GLY A 122 -1.47 -2.61 -3.90
N ASN A 123 -0.43 -1.77 -3.96
CA ASN A 123 -0.36 -0.49 -3.25
C ASN A 123 -1.41 0.53 -3.73
N THR A 124 -1.97 0.37 -4.93
CA THR A 124 -3.07 1.20 -5.45
C THR A 124 -4.43 0.48 -5.47
N GLY A 125 -4.46 -0.81 -5.13
CA GLY A 125 -5.65 -1.65 -5.23
C GLY A 125 -6.17 -2.09 -3.87
N TYR A 126 -6.63 -3.34 -3.73
CA TYR A 126 -6.87 -3.90 -2.40
C TYR A 126 -5.56 -4.45 -1.83
N ASN A 127 -5.35 -4.26 -0.53
CA ASN A 127 -4.18 -4.77 0.19
C ASN A 127 -4.53 -4.89 1.68
N THR A 128 -3.96 -5.88 2.36
CA THR A 128 -4.01 -5.99 3.82
C THR A 128 -2.58 -6.09 4.35
N TRP A 129 -2.17 -5.11 5.17
CA TRP A 129 -0.81 -5.07 5.72
C TRP A 129 -0.52 -6.29 6.57
N VAL A 130 0.48 -7.05 6.16
CA VAL A 130 1.03 -8.17 6.93
C VAL A 130 2.51 -7.97 7.20
N ALA A 131 3.03 -8.74 8.15
CA ALA A 131 4.47 -8.84 8.29
C ALA A 131 5.06 -9.63 7.10
N GLN A 132 6.14 -9.12 6.55
CA GLN A 132 6.89 -9.72 5.45
C GLN A 132 8.22 -10.27 5.97
N GLU A 133 8.59 -11.46 5.50
CA GLU A 133 9.94 -11.98 5.61
C GLU A 133 10.68 -11.65 4.31
N ILE A 134 11.81 -10.94 4.42
CA ILE A 134 12.56 -10.41 3.27
C ILE A 134 13.50 -11.48 2.68
N GLY A 135 13.76 -12.55 3.42
CA GLY A 135 14.70 -13.60 3.02
C GLY A 135 16.14 -13.09 3.03
N GLU A 136 16.96 -13.63 2.11
CA GLU A 136 18.36 -13.26 1.97
C GLU A 136 18.54 -11.85 1.37
N ILE A 137 19.45 -11.06 1.93
CA ILE A 137 19.85 -9.75 1.38
C ILE A 137 21.37 -9.62 1.42
N ARG A 138 22.03 -9.40 0.28
CA ARG A 138 23.48 -9.09 0.22
C ARG A 138 23.76 -7.61 0.00
N ASP A 139 24.80 -7.08 0.65
CA ASP A 139 25.20 -5.66 0.63
C ASP A 139 25.55 -5.12 -0.74
N PHE A 140 25.46 -3.78 -0.90
CA PHE A 140 25.59 -3.18 -2.21
C PHE A 140 26.32 -1.84 -2.42
N ASN A 141 27.48 -1.88 -3.12
CA ASN A 141 27.85 -1.04 -4.30
C ASN A 141 29.24 -1.44 -4.81
N THR A 142 29.37 -1.72 -6.12
CA THR A 142 30.65 -1.75 -6.82
C THR A 142 30.61 -0.87 -8.05
N THR A 143 31.50 0.09 -8.06
CA THR A 143 31.81 0.88 -9.24
C THR A 143 33.01 0.23 -9.94
N ASN A 144 32.96 0.08 -11.26
CA ASN A 144 34.07 -0.46 -12.01
C ASN A 144 35.34 0.37 -11.78
N ALA A 145 36.38 -0.25 -11.22
CA ALA A 145 37.64 0.42 -10.92
C ALA A 145 38.56 0.56 -12.16
N ALA A 146 38.28 -0.21 -13.21
CA ALA A 146 38.97 -0.13 -14.49
C ALA A 146 37.96 -0.09 -15.66
N PRO A 147 38.39 0.33 -16.86
CA PRO A 147 37.52 0.35 -18.02
C PRO A 147 36.96 -1.03 -18.36
N VAL A 148 35.68 -1.09 -18.73
CA VAL A 148 35.02 -2.29 -19.25
C VAL A 148 34.93 -2.15 -20.76
N SER A 149 35.61 -3.01 -21.50
CA SER A 149 35.69 -2.96 -22.97
C SER A 149 35.40 -4.31 -23.61
N TRP A 150 35.24 -4.32 -24.93
CA TRP A 150 34.96 -5.53 -25.72
C TRP A 150 36.11 -6.56 -25.74
N ASN A 151 37.33 -6.17 -25.37
CA ASN A 151 38.55 -6.96 -25.58
C ASN A 151 38.82 -8.00 -24.48
N ALA A 152 38.24 -7.84 -23.30
CA ALA A 152 38.45 -8.70 -22.16
C ALA A 152 37.24 -8.65 -21.24
N TRP A 153 36.89 -9.79 -20.67
CA TRP A 153 35.90 -9.89 -19.61
C TRP A 153 36.41 -9.16 -18.37
N TYR A 154 35.61 -8.21 -17.88
CA TYR A 154 35.86 -7.54 -16.62
C TYR A 154 35.23 -8.36 -15.49
N ASP A 155 36.07 -8.81 -14.57
CA ASP A 155 35.63 -9.49 -13.36
C ASP A 155 35.00 -8.47 -12.40
N LEU A 156 33.71 -8.64 -12.10
CA LEU A 156 33.00 -7.77 -11.18
C LEU A 156 33.53 -7.93 -9.76
N ASN A 157 34.17 -9.06 -9.42
CA ASN A 157 34.50 -9.51 -8.06
C ASN A 157 33.26 -9.74 -7.20
N PHE A 158 32.09 -9.96 -7.82
CA PHE A 158 30.82 -10.24 -7.15
C PHE A 158 30.12 -11.42 -7.79
N ASP A 159 29.31 -12.07 -6.97
CA ASP A 159 28.46 -13.19 -7.32
C ASP A 159 27.01 -12.67 -7.39
N ILE A 160 26.53 -12.43 -8.61
CA ILE A 160 25.20 -11.98 -9.01
C ILE A 160 24.20 -13.15 -8.97
N ASP A 161 24.63 -14.35 -9.35
CA ASP A 161 23.74 -15.51 -9.48
C ASP A 161 23.65 -16.37 -8.21
N GLY A 162 24.45 -16.06 -7.19
CA GLY A 162 24.40 -16.64 -5.86
C GLY A 162 25.03 -18.03 -5.78
N ASP A 163 25.84 -18.43 -6.75
CA ASP A 163 26.39 -19.79 -6.83
C ASP A 163 27.62 -20.03 -5.94
N HIS A 164 28.09 -19.00 -5.24
CA HIS A 164 29.24 -18.99 -4.34
C HIS A 164 30.56 -19.46 -4.96
N ASN A 165 30.66 -19.60 -6.28
CA ASN A 165 31.74 -20.36 -6.89
C ASN A 165 32.56 -19.65 -7.97
N LYS A 166 32.31 -18.37 -8.25
CA LYS A 166 33.25 -17.43 -8.87
C LYS A 166 32.62 -16.03 -8.88
N SER A 167 33.41 -15.04 -9.25
CA SER A 167 32.89 -13.73 -9.57
C SER A 167 32.39 -13.69 -11.00
N ASP A 168 31.27 -13.03 -11.20
CA ASP A 168 30.64 -12.84 -12.50
C ASP A 168 31.38 -11.80 -13.32
N MET A 169 31.26 -11.96 -14.63
CA MET A 169 32.00 -11.13 -15.57
C MET A 169 31.06 -10.31 -16.44
N VAL A 170 31.51 -9.11 -16.77
CA VAL A 170 30.81 -8.20 -17.69
C VAL A 170 31.72 -7.83 -18.85
N ILE A 171 31.15 -7.66 -20.03
CA ILE A 171 31.86 -7.21 -21.22
C ILE A 171 30.96 -6.33 -22.09
N VAL A 172 31.56 -5.42 -22.86
CA VAL A 172 30.82 -4.65 -23.87
C VAL A 172 30.61 -5.51 -25.12
N CYS A 173 29.38 -5.56 -25.64
CA CYS A 173 29.11 -6.32 -26.85
C CYS A 173 29.76 -5.70 -28.09
N ARG A 174 30.40 -6.56 -28.89
CA ARG A 174 30.96 -6.20 -30.18
C ARG A 174 30.63 -7.23 -31.26
N ASP A 175 30.24 -6.77 -32.45
CA ASP A 175 30.02 -7.66 -33.59
C ASP A 175 31.32 -8.38 -34.00
N GLY A 176 31.19 -9.63 -34.41
CA GLY A 176 32.33 -10.48 -34.80
C GLY A 176 33.20 -11.00 -33.64
N ALA A 177 32.87 -10.68 -32.39
CA ALA A 177 33.61 -11.15 -31.22
C ALA A 177 33.22 -12.59 -30.79
N GLY A 178 32.19 -13.19 -31.40
CA GLY A 178 31.79 -14.59 -31.22
C GLY A 178 30.89 -14.87 -30.01
N PHE A 179 30.64 -13.88 -29.15
CA PHE A 179 29.81 -14.00 -27.95
C PHE A 179 28.64 -13.02 -27.91
N CYS A 180 28.52 -12.08 -28.86
CA CYS A 180 27.37 -11.18 -28.97
C CYS A 180 26.77 -11.25 -30.39
N PRO A 181 25.43 -11.33 -30.50
CA PRO A 181 24.72 -11.10 -31.75
C PRO A 181 25.00 -9.70 -32.32
N SER A 182 25.01 -9.56 -33.65
CA SER A 182 25.28 -8.30 -34.34
C SER A 182 24.28 -7.17 -34.01
N ILE A 183 23.06 -7.52 -33.61
CA ILE A 183 22.04 -6.55 -33.17
C ILE A 183 22.39 -5.84 -31.85
N TYR A 184 23.34 -6.37 -31.07
CA TYR A 184 23.74 -5.86 -29.76
C TYR A 184 25.08 -5.12 -29.77
N ASP A 185 25.73 -5.03 -30.93
CA ASP A 185 27.02 -4.35 -31.12
C ASP A 185 26.99 -2.92 -30.61
N GLY A 186 27.86 -2.58 -29.65
CA GLY A 186 27.95 -1.26 -29.03
C GLY A 186 26.75 -0.86 -28.17
N LYS A 187 25.66 -1.64 -28.13
CA LYS A 187 24.39 -1.25 -27.50
C LYS A 187 24.09 -1.93 -26.18
N TYR A 188 24.72 -3.07 -25.93
CA TYR A 188 24.45 -3.90 -24.76
C TYR A 188 25.75 -4.28 -24.03
N LEU A 189 25.61 -4.53 -22.73
CA LEU A 189 26.58 -5.27 -21.95
C LEU A 189 26.17 -6.74 -21.92
N ALA A 190 27.13 -7.64 -22.10
CA ALA A 190 26.94 -9.05 -21.87
C ALA A 190 27.47 -9.41 -20.49
N PHE A 191 26.64 -10.07 -19.70
CA PHE A 191 27.00 -10.64 -18.41
C PHE A 191 27.15 -12.15 -18.56
N ASN A 192 28.23 -12.66 -17.97
CA ASN A 192 28.54 -14.08 -17.89
C ASN A 192 28.43 -14.50 -16.42
N MET A 193 27.44 -15.35 -16.17
CA MET A 193 27.12 -15.86 -14.84
C MET A 193 27.95 -17.11 -14.53
N SER A 194 28.51 -17.22 -13.32
CA SER A 194 29.38 -18.33 -12.91
C SER A 194 28.67 -19.68 -12.91
N SER A 195 27.37 -19.71 -12.61
CA SER A 195 26.55 -20.94 -12.58
C SER A 195 26.20 -21.47 -13.96
N ASP A 196 26.05 -20.58 -14.95
CA ASP A 196 25.76 -20.93 -16.33
C ASP A 196 26.63 -20.13 -17.31
N PRO A 197 27.91 -20.53 -17.46
CA PRO A 197 28.82 -19.88 -18.38
C PRO A 197 28.49 -20.16 -19.85
N SER A 198 27.47 -20.97 -20.15
CA SER A 198 27.02 -21.25 -21.50
C SER A 198 25.97 -20.26 -21.98
N SER A 199 25.19 -19.68 -21.06
CA SER A 199 24.22 -18.62 -21.33
C SER A 199 24.82 -17.24 -21.04
N LYS A 200 24.33 -16.20 -21.72
CA LYS A 200 24.77 -14.81 -21.54
C LYS A 200 23.54 -13.93 -21.41
N ILE A 201 23.61 -12.99 -20.48
CA ILE A 201 22.53 -12.02 -20.25
C ILE A 201 22.93 -10.71 -20.90
N TYR A 202 22.07 -10.18 -21.76
CA TYR A 202 22.33 -8.93 -22.48
C TYR A 202 21.51 -7.81 -21.86
N VAL A 203 22.19 -6.77 -21.39
CA VAL A 203 21.57 -5.62 -20.72
C VAL A 203 21.80 -4.37 -21.56
N PRO A 204 20.75 -3.63 -21.98
CA PRO A 204 20.90 -2.46 -22.82
C PRO A 204 21.58 -1.30 -22.08
N LEU A 205 22.36 -0.53 -22.83
CA LEU A 205 22.85 0.78 -22.42
C LEU A 205 21.83 1.86 -22.82
N TYR A 206 21.75 2.93 -22.04
CA TYR A 206 20.83 4.04 -22.31
C TYR A 206 21.55 5.38 -22.34
N TYR A 207 21.10 6.25 -23.24
CA TYR A 207 21.37 7.69 -23.16
C TYR A 207 20.54 8.29 -22.01
N PRO A 208 20.91 9.48 -21.47
CA PRO A 208 20.13 10.16 -20.44
C PRO A 208 18.65 10.45 -20.80
N ASN A 209 18.29 10.37 -22.08
CA ASN A 209 16.92 10.53 -22.57
C ASN A 209 16.10 9.21 -22.59
N GLY A 210 16.69 8.09 -22.13
CA GLY A 210 16.04 6.77 -22.08
C GLY A 210 16.05 5.98 -23.41
N SER A 211 16.61 6.51 -24.49
CA SER A 211 16.81 5.73 -25.73
C SER A 211 18.06 4.86 -25.64
N ILE A 212 18.06 3.73 -26.36
CA ILE A 212 19.20 2.78 -26.33
C ILE A 212 20.46 3.50 -26.84
N ALA A 213 21.49 3.50 -26.00
CA ALA A 213 22.80 4.04 -26.34
C ALA A 213 23.56 3.10 -27.27
N ASP A 214 24.39 3.68 -28.13
CA ASP A 214 25.27 2.94 -29.03
C ASP A 214 26.68 3.51 -28.88
N ILE A 215 27.52 2.80 -28.12
CA ILE A 215 28.92 3.17 -27.88
C ILE A 215 29.87 2.52 -28.89
N SER A 216 29.38 2.05 -30.05
CA SER A 216 30.26 1.59 -31.16
C SER A 216 31.07 2.73 -31.77
N ALA A 217 30.66 3.97 -31.51
CA ALA A 217 31.46 5.17 -31.69
C ALA A 217 31.74 5.82 -30.32
N ALA A 218 32.65 6.80 -30.30
CA ALA A 218 32.84 7.68 -29.16
C ALA A 218 33.09 9.10 -29.67
N PRO A 219 32.76 10.14 -28.89
CA PRO A 219 32.21 10.11 -27.53
C PRO A 219 30.69 9.93 -27.49
N ASP A 220 30.21 9.15 -26.52
CA ASP A 220 28.78 8.97 -26.25
C ASP A 220 28.48 9.14 -24.76
N THR A 221 27.39 9.85 -24.44
CA THR A 221 27.04 10.13 -23.05
C THR A 221 26.00 9.14 -22.55
N LEU A 222 26.36 8.37 -21.55
CA LEU A 222 25.50 7.36 -20.95
C LEU A 222 24.72 7.92 -19.76
N GLY A 223 23.50 7.43 -19.62
CA GLY A 223 22.58 7.77 -18.55
C GLY A 223 21.55 6.65 -18.40
N ASN A 224 21.94 5.61 -17.68
CA ASN A 224 21.08 4.52 -17.26
C ASN A 224 20.85 4.59 -15.74
N ASP A 225 19.61 4.39 -15.31
CA ASP A 225 19.22 4.32 -13.91
C ASP A 225 18.33 3.09 -13.66
N GLY A 226 18.91 2.03 -13.11
CA GLY A 226 18.20 0.88 -12.56
C GLY A 226 17.80 -0.17 -13.58
N THR A 227 18.60 -0.44 -14.62
CA THR A 227 18.27 -1.53 -15.55
C THR A 227 18.61 -2.89 -14.95
N GLN A 228 17.63 -3.79 -14.86
CA GLN A 228 17.81 -5.12 -14.29
C GLN A 228 18.71 -6.03 -15.14
N ILE A 229 19.52 -6.85 -14.49
CA ILE A 229 20.36 -7.89 -15.10
C ILE A 229 19.58 -9.21 -15.13
N GLY A 230 18.93 -9.50 -16.26
CA GLY A 230 18.19 -10.75 -16.45
C GLY A 230 17.04 -10.89 -15.47
N THR A 231 16.93 -12.06 -14.81
CA THR A 231 15.95 -12.34 -13.75
C THR A 231 16.53 -12.22 -12.35
N TYR A 232 17.79 -11.81 -12.23
CA TYR A 232 18.50 -11.72 -10.96
C TYR A 232 18.14 -10.42 -10.24
N SER A 233 18.33 -10.40 -8.92
CA SER A 233 18.15 -9.21 -8.08
C SER A 233 19.33 -8.24 -8.24
N ALA A 234 19.72 -7.96 -9.48
CA ALA A 234 20.87 -7.14 -9.82
C ALA A 234 20.50 -6.11 -10.88
N TYR A 235 21.09 -4.93 -10.80
CA TYR A 235 20.78 -3.77 -11.64
C TYR A 235 22.06 -3.12 -12.15
N ILE A 236 21.96 -2.26 -13.15
CA ILE A 236 23.08 -1.42 -13.59
C ILE A 236 22.66 0.03 -13.70
N ASN A 237 23.58 0.92 -13.33
CA ASN A 237 23.56 2.32 -13.73
C ASN A 237 24.81 2.62 -14.54
N THR A 238 24.64 3.45 -15.57
CA THR A 238 25.75 3.99 -16.32
C THR A 238 25.68 5.50 -16.37
N ARG A 239 26.82 6.16 -16.17
CA ARG A 239 26.91 7.62 -16.12
C ARG A 239 28.19 8.12 -16.77
N GLY A 240 28.10 9.30 -17.38
CA GLY A 240 29.23 10.02 -17.96
C GLY A 240 29.45 9.73 -19.44
N THR A 241 30.49 10.34 -20.01
CA THR A 241 30.79 10.28 -21.45
C THR A 241 31.94 9.32 -21.74
N THR A 242 31.73 8.38 -22.65
CA THR A 242 32.77 7.44 -23.10
C THR A 242 33.87 8.21 -23.84
N SER A 243 35.12 7.78 -23.69
CA SER A 243 36.27 8.38 -24.40
C SER A 243 36.79 7.54 -25.55
N SER A 244 36.37 6.27 -25.64
CA SER A 244 36.79 5.31 -26.65
C SER A 244 35.62 4.43 -27.06
N ALA A 245 35.57 4.07 -28.34
CA ALA A 245 34.55 3.17 -28.85
C ALA A 245 34.61 1.80 -28.14
N TRP A 246 33.44 1.19 -27.95
CA TRP A 246 33.22 -0.09 -27.25
C TRP A 246 33.87 -0.17 -25.86
N THR A 247 33.99 0.96 -25.17
CA THR A 247 34.65 1.04 -23.85
C THR A 247 33.87 1.94 -22.89
N LEU A 248 33.49 1.39 -21.74
CA LEU A 248 33.08 2.15 -20.56
C LEU A 248 34.31 2.50 -19.75
N ASN A 249 34.51 3.77 -19.41
CA ASN A 249 35.62 4.21 -18.59
C ASN A 249 35.45 3.73 -17.13
N ALA A 250 36.54 3.75 -16.36
CA ALA A 250 36.49 3.54 -14.93
C ALA A 250 35.49 4.51 -14.29
N GLY A 251 34.65 4.04 -13.37
CA GLY A 251 33.62 4.88 -12.74
C GLY A 251 32.28 4.94 -13.46
N GLN A 252 32.18 4.46 -14.71
CA GLN A 252 31.00 4.66 -15.54
C GLN A 252 29.96 3.54 -15.45
N LEU A 253 30.34 2.36 -14.95
CA LEU A 253 29.43 1.25 -14.68
C LEU A 253 29.36 1.06 -13.18
N VAL A 254 28.15 1.23 -12.65
CA VAL A 254 27.83 0.86 -11.30
C VAL A 254 26.85 -0.29 -11.40
N VAL A 255 27.28 -1.49 -11.01
CA VAL A 255 26.33 -2.57 -10.78
C VAL A 255 25.62 -2.24 -9.46
N PHE A 256 24.33 -2.63 -9.37
CA PHE A 256 23.26 -2.85 -8.37
C PHE A 256 23.07 -4.30 -7.87
N LEU A 257 22.91 -4.63 -6.59
CA LEU A 257 22.35 -5.92 -6.08
C LEU A 257 21.31 -5.55 -5.01
N ASN A 258 20.30 -6.41 -4.91
CA ASN A 258 19.39 -6.58 -3.79
C ASN A 258 18.63 -5.32 -3.34
N LYS A 259 18.17 -4.60 -4.36
CA LYS A 259 16.87 -3.92 -4.49
C LYS A 259 15.66 -4.65 -3.89
N THR A 260 15.57 -5.00 -2.61
CA THR A 260 14.41 -5.83 -2.20
C THR A 260 13.16 -4.98 -2.02
N LYS A 261 12.21 -5.16 -2.94
CA LYS A 261 10.88 -4.53 -2.86
C LYS A 261 10.14 -5.06 -1.63
N LEU A 262 9.60 -4.14 -0.84
CA LEU A 262 8.65 -4.48 0.20
C LEU A 262 7.30 -4.77 -0.46
N ASN A 263 6.66 -5.84 -0.01
CA ASN A 263 5.29 -6.17 -0.42
C ASN A 263 4.29 -5.13 0.08
N GLU A 264 4.66 -4.42 1.14
CA GLU A 264 3.83 -3.45 1.83
C GLU A 264 4.34 -2.04 1.57
N ASP A 265 3.38 -1.14 1.36
CA ASP A 265 3.55 0.30 1.40
C ASP A 265 3.59 0.75 2.86
N LEU A 266 4.78 1.05 3.40
CA LEU A 266 4.96 1.40 4.81
C LEU A 266 4.59 2.85 5.12
N ASP A 267 4.68 3.75 4.14
CA ASP A 267 4.31 5.16 4.30
C ASP A 267 2.93 5.52 3.71
N ASP A 268 2.25 4.55 3.10
CA ASP A 268 0.87 4.61 2.59
C ASP A 268 0.69 5.73 1.54
N ASP A 269 1.72 5.97 0.73
CA ASP A 269 1.72 6.97 -0.35
C ASP A 269 1.30 6.40 -1.72
N SER A 270 0.91 5.12 -1.75
CA SER A 270 0.53 4.34 -2.92
C SER A 270 1.67 4.05 -3.91
N SER A 271 2.92 4.23 -3.51
CA SER A 271 4.11 3.85 -4.26
C SER A 271 4.84 2.69 -3.58
N ASP A 272 5.77 2.06 -4.30
CA ASP A 272 6.49 0.90 -3.79
C ASP A 272 7.65 1.31 -2.89
N ASP A 273 7.75 0.66 -1.73
CA ASP A 273 8.87 0.79 -0.81
C ASP A 273 9.91 -0.31 -1.00
N TYR A 274 11.11 -0.05 -0.51
CA TYR A 274 12.22 -0.97 -0.65
C TYR A 274 13.12 -1.00 0.58
N VAL A 275 13.86 -2.08 0.72
CA VAL A 275 14.91 -2.21 1.72
C VAL A 275 16.20 -2.64 1.05
N VAL A 276 17.30 -2.04 1.48
CA VAL A 276 18.66 -2.46 1.17
C VAL A 276 19.43 -2.66 2.46
N VAL A 277 20.42 -3.53 2.43
CA VAL A 277 21.34 -3.68 3.56
C VAL A 277 22.72 -3.22 3.10
N ASN A 278 23.41 -2.53 3.99
CA ASN A 278 24.84 -2.30 3.91
C ASN A 278 25.50 -2.94 5.15
N ASN A 279 26.83 -2.88 5.20
CA ASN A 279 27.62 -3.54 6.24
C ASN A 279 27.20 -3.21 7.69
N THR A 280 26.55 -2.06 7.93
CA THR A 280 26.25 -1.56 9.28
C THR A 280 24.80 -1.14 9.49
N HIS A 281 24.02 -1.00 8.41
CA HIS A 281 22.65 -0.48 8.43
C HIS A 281 21.76 -1.23 7.42
N ALA A 282 20.52 -1.50 7.82
CA ALA A 282 19.42 -1.72 6.88
C ALA A 282 18.82 -0.36 6.53
N ILE A 283 18.85 0.04 5.27
CA ILE A 283 18.29 1.30 4.78
C ILE A 283 16.94 1.00 4.14
N PHE A 284 15.88 1.55 4.73
CA PHE A 284 14.54 1.53 4.13
C PHE A 284 14.40 2.74 3.22
N ILE A 285 14.09 2.52 1.96
CA ILE A 285 13.83 3.56 0.99
C ILE A 285 12.32 3.67 0.88
N LEU A 286 11.76 4.64 1.60
CA LEU A 286 10.33 4.94 1.56
C LEU A 286 10.07 6.01 0.48
N SER A 287 9.03 5.84 -0.32
CA SER A 287 8.74 6.70 -1.48
C SER A 287 8.53 8.18 -1.12
N SER A 288 7.82 8.48 -0.02
CA SER A 288 7.53 9.86 0.40
C SER A 288 8.55 10.43 1.39
N VAL A 289 9.24 9.55 2.13
CA VAL A 289 10.14 9.95 3.23
C VAL A 289 11.62 9.94 2.81
N GLY A 290 12.00 9.06 1.87
CA GLY A 290 13.38 8.82 1.48
C GLY A 290 14.07 7.73 2.31
N GLU A 291 15.38 7.85 2.49
CA GLU A 291 16.20 6.84 3.17
C GLU A 291 16.07 6.92 4.70
N VAL A 292 15.62 5.82 5.31
CA VAL A 292 15.51 5.61 6.75
C VAL A 292 16.52 4.54 7.17
N PRO A 293 17.73 4.93 7.60
CA PRO A 293 18.75 3.99 8.04
C PRO A 293 18.43 3.44 9.44
N VAL A 294 18.43 2.12 9.56
CA VAL A 294 18.30 1.38 10.82
C VAL A 294 19.61 0.66 11.09
N SER A 295 20.26 0.96 12.21
CA SER A 295 21.55 0.36 12.54
C SER A 295 21.40 -1.14 12.85
N LEU A 296 22.30 -1.95 12.29
CA LEU A 296 22.36 -3.39 12.56
C LEU A 296 23.03 -3.71 13.91
N GLY A 297 23.67 -2.73 14.55
CA GLY A 297 24.42 -2.94 15.79
C GLY A 297 25.70 -3.78 15.65
N THR A 298 25.95 -4.36 14.47
CA THR A 298 27.13 -5.16 14.11
C THR A 298 27.62 -4.77 12.72
N ASP A 299 28.90 -5.07 12.42
CA ASP A 299 29.48 -4.91 11.08
C ASP A 299 29.47 -6.26 10.35
N LEU A 300 28.67 -6.36 9.29
CA LEU A 300 28.50 -7.57 8.50
C LEU A 300 29.78 -8.01 7.77
N ARG A 301 30.83 -7.18 7.65
CA ARG A 301 32.12 -7.59 7.06
C ARG A 301 32.73 -8.81 7.75
N THR A 302 32.38 -9.03 9.01
CA THR A 302 32.74 -10.22 9.76
C THR A 302 31.48 -11.05 10.00
N PRO A 303 31.41 -12.30 9.48
CA PRO A 303 30.32 -13.22 9.79
C PRO A 303 30.14 -13.36 11.31
N GLY A 304 28.89 -13.36 11.78
CA GLY A 304 28.62 -13.39 13.20
C GLY A 304 27.14 -13.30 13.56
N ALA A 305 26.87 -13.35 14.86
CA ALA A 305 25.50 -13.20 15.35
C ALA A 305 25.00 -11.77 15.09
N ILE A 306 23.78 -11.67 14.58
CA ILE A 306 23.05 -10.42 14.39
C ILE A 306 21.72 -10.49 15.13
N SER A 307 21.41 -9.43 15.88
CA SER A 307 20.15 -9.29 16.59
C SER A 307 19.74 -7.81 16.59
N VAL A 308 18.68 -7.52 15.85
CA VAL A 308 18.07 -6.20 15.72
C VAL A 308 16.58 -6.40 15.99
N ASP A 309 16.03 -5.67 16.94
CA ASP A 309 14.59 -5.58 17.16
C ASP A 309 14.30 -4.12 17.46
N THR A 310 13.94 -3.37 16.43
CA THR A 310 13.81 -1.91 16.55
C THR A 310 12.78 -1.33 15.60
N SER A 311 12.32 -0.13 15.90
CA SER A 311 11.36 0.60 15.09
C SER A 311 12.03 1.25 13.87
N ILE A 312 11.39 1.16 12.71
CA ILE A 312 11.70 1.96 11.53
C ILE A 312 11.06 3.33 11.75
N THR A 313 11.83 4.28 12.28
CA THR A 313 11.32 5.59 12.69
C THR A 313 12.12 6.71 12.03
N TYR A 314 11.42 7.67 11.44
CA TYR A 314 12.00 8.88 10.87
C TYR A 314 11.16 10.11 11.23
N GLY A 315 11.80 11.21 11.60
CA GLY A 315 11.10 12.45 11.96
C GLY A 315 10.12 12.35 13.15
N GLY A 316 10.23 11.31 13.99
CA GLY A 316 9.31 11.04 15.10
C GLY A 316 8.10 10.17 14.74
N THR A 317 7.96 9.78 13.48
CA THR A 317 6.92 8.85 12.99
C THR A 317 7.51 7.45 12.82
N THR A 318 6.82 6.44 13.32
CA THR A 318 7.20 5.03 13.16
C THR A 318 6.40 4.41 12.03
N TYR A 319 7.09 3.86 11.03
CA TYR A 319 6.49 3.24 9.83
C TYR A 319 6.35 1.71 9.97
N GLY A 320 7.16 1.12 10.84
CA GLY A 320 7.10 -0.31 11.16
C GLY A 320 8.16 -0.72 12.17
N THR A 321 8.35 -2.01 12.33
CA THR A 321 9.42 -2.61 13.13
C THR A 321 10.23 -3.57 12.28
N LEU A 322 11.54 -3.53 12.44
CA LEU A 322 12.49 -4.46 11.85
C LEU A 322 12.95 -5.44 12.93
N LEU A 323 12.77 -6.73 12.65
CA LEU A 323 13.36 -7.83 13.40
C LEU A 323 14.39 -8.53 12.50
N ILE A 324 15.67 -8.47 12.87
CA ILE A 324 16.74 -9.31 12.31
C ILE A 324 17.26 -10.21 13.42
N SER A 325 17.23 -11.52 13.23
CA SER A 325 17.76 -12.45 14.24
C SER A 325 18.35 -13.68 13.57
N GLY A 326 19.63 -13.95 13.85
CA GLY A 326 20.31 -15.13 13.33
C GLY A 326 21.83 -15.00 13.41
N THR A 327 22.52 -15.84 12.64
CA THR A 327 23.97 -15.77 12.46
C THR A 327 24.25 -15.68 10.97
N THR A 328 25.02 -14.68 10.56
CA THR A 328 25.49 -14.55 9.19
C THR A 328 26.70 -15.45 9.00
N THR A 329 26.72 -16.18 7.88
CA THR A 329 27.79 -17.10 7.47
C THR A 329 28.69 -16.42 6.45
N TYR A 330 28.13 -15.48 5.68
CA TYR A 330 28.85 -14.71 4.68
C TYR A 330 29.12 -13.29 5.15
N ALA A 331 30.28 -12.76 4.75
CA ALA A 331 30.60 -11.36 4.97
C ALA A 331 29.69 -10.49 4.10
N SER A 332 29.25 -9.36 4.64
CA SER A 332 28.47 -8.33 3.94
C SER A 332 27.14 -8.86 3.40
N ALA A 333 26.50 -9.80 4.11
CA ALA A 333 25.23 -10.38 3.73
C ALA A 333 24.39 -10.79 4.95
N ILE A 334 23.07 -10.78 4.75
CA ILE A 334 22.07 -11.43 5.58
C ILE A 334 21.66 -12.72 4.88
N ASP A 335 22.07 -13.86 5.43
CA ASP A 335 21.76 -15.19 4.87
C ASP A 335 20.26 -15.51 4.90
N GLU A 336 19.81 -16.43 4.05
CA GLU A 336 18.43 -16.98 4.09
C GLU A 336 18.07 -17.61 5.45
N SER A 337 19.07 -18.12 6.19
CA SER A 337 18.87 -18.69 7.52
C SER A 337 18.61 -17.65 8.62
N VAL A 338 18.90 -16.37 8.35
CA VAL A 338 18.64 -15.26 9.26
C VAL A 338 17.21 -14.79 9.07
N THR A 339 16.46 -14.69 10.17
CA THR A 339 15.13 -14.09 10.11
C THR A 339 15.27 -12.60 9.85
N PHE A 340 14.94 -12.13 8.64
CA PHE A 340 14.77 -10.71 8.33
C PHE A 340 13.27 -10.44 8.15
N ARG A 341 12.63 -9.90 9.18
CA ARG A 341 11.19 -9.64 9.18
C ARG A 341 10.88 -8.17 9.36
N VAL A 342 10.09 -7.64 8.44
CA VAL A 342 9.54 -6.28 8.49
C VAL A 342 8.07 -6.38 8.86
N THR A 343 7.66 -5.65 9.90
CA THR A 343 6.26 -5.58 10.32
C THR A 343 5.77 -4.14 10.18
N PRO A 344 4.79 -3.85 9.30
CA PRO A 344 4.23 -2.50 9.15
C PRO A 344 3.54 -2.03 10.44
N GLN A 345 3.53 -0.71 10.69
CA GLN A 345 2.81 -0.14 11.83
C GLN A 345 1.30 -0.40 11.75
N GLN A 346 0.75 -0.43 10.53
CA GLN A 346 -0.66 -0.64 10.24
C GLN A 346 -1.05 -2.13 10.13
N LEU A 347 -0.37 -3.03 10.85
CA LEU A 347 -0.61 -4.48 10.82
C LEU A 347 -2.11 -4.83 10.93
N ASN A 348 -2.57 -5.73 10.04
CA ASN A 348 -3.96 -6.17 9.91
C ASN A 348 -4.97 -5.04 9.61
N LYS A 349 -4.52 -3.89 9.13
CA LYS A 349 -5.40 -2.93 8.47
C LYS A 349 -5.25 -3.10 6.96
N GLY A 350 -6.07 -2.41 6.20
CA GLY A 350 -5.92 -2.43 4.76
C GLY A 350 -7.06 -1.76 4.04
N TYR A 351 -7.16 -2.11 2.78
CA TYR A 351 -8.10 -1.57 1.84
C TYR A 351 -8.86 -2.66 1.11
N PHE A 352 -10.13 -2.41 0.87
CA PHE A 352 -10.93 -3.14 -0.10
C PHE A 352 -11.34 -2.21 -1.23
N VAL A 353 -11.55 -2.78 -2.41
CA VAL A 353 -12.04 -2.09 -3.60
C VAL A 353 -13.35 -2.71 -4.06
N ALA A 354 -14.10 -1.97 -4.86
CA ALA A 354 -15.43 -2.37 -5.29
C ALA A 354 -15.60 -2.19 -6.79
N GLU A 355 -16.12 -3.21 -7.46
CA GLU A 355 -16.48 -3.21 -8.87
C GLU A 355 -18.00 -3.29 -9.00
N TYR A 356 -18.59 -2.42 -9.83
CA TYR A 356 -20.01 -2.51 -10.16
C TYR A 356 -20.23 -3.51 -11.29
N LEU A 357 -20.82 -4.65 -10.98
CA LEU A 357 -21.17 -5.67 -11.98
C LEU A 357 -22.43 -5.30 -12.75
N GLU A 358 -23.42 -4.77 -12.04
CA GLU A 358 -24.68 -4.27 -12.61
C GLU A 358 -25.01 -2.91 -11.99
N LYS A 359 -25.34 -1.95 -12.83
CA LYS A 359 -25.69 -0.57 -12.42
C LYS A 359 -27.18 -0.35 -12.63
N SER A 360 -27.86 0.10 -11.58
CA SER A 360 -29.24 0.54 -11.65
C SER A 360 -29.39 1.85 -12.43
N SER A 361 -30.63 2.19 -12.80
CA SER A 361 -30.94 3.46 -13.48
C SER A 361 -30.66 4.71 -12.64
N ASN A 362 -30.51 4.56 -11.33
CA ASN A 362 -30.24 5.67 -10.40
C ASN A 362 -28.79 5.68 -9.91
N TRP A 363 -27.90 4.87 -10.50
CA TRP A 363 -26.52 4.63 -10.06
C TRP A 363 -25.74 5.92 -9.75
N VAL A 364 -24.99 5.89 -8.65
CA VAL A 364 -24.09 6.94 -8.19
C VAL A 364 -22.75 6.30 -7.83
N ASN A 365 -21.67 6.82 -8.39
CA ASN A 365 -20.32 6.34 -8.11
C ASN A 365 -19.99 6.41 -6.60
N GLY A 366 -19.41 5.34 -6.06
CA GLY A 366 -19.07 5.22 -4.65
C GLY A 366 -20.25 4.88 -3.72
N ASN A 367 -21.47 4.72 -4.25
CA ASN A 367 -22.64 4.29 -3.50
C ASN A 367 -23.18 2.96 -4.05
N ILE A 368 -23.71 2.12 -3.18
CA ILE A 368 -24.54 0.98 -3.57
C ILE A 368 -25.99 1.46 -3.50
N GLN A 369 -26.74 1.33 -4.59
CA GLN A 369 -28.16 1.63 -4.66
C GLN A 369 -29.00 0.40 -4.95
N THR A 370 -30.32 0.51 -4.73
CA THR A 370 -31.24 -0.58 -4.97
C THR A 370 -31.21 -0.99 -6.44
N GLY A 371 -30.90 -2.26 -6.68
CA GLY A 371 -30.73 -2.80 -8.03
C GLY A 371 -29.29 -2.89 -8.50
N ASP A 372 -28.35 -2.24 -7.81
CA ASP A 372 -26.92 -2.43 -8.09
C ASP A 372 -26.45 -3.80 -7.57
N VAL A 373 -25.51 -4.39 -8.29
CA VAL A 373 -24.75 -5.56 -7.85
C VAL A 373 -23.28 -5.19 -7.85
N VAL A 374 -22.64 -5.31 -6.68
CA VAL A 374 -21.27 -4.87 -6.46
C VAL A 374 -20.42 -6.05 -6.02
N ARG A 375 -19.23 -6.21 -6.60
CA ARG A 375 -18.22 -7.16 -6.16
C ARG A 375 -17.15 -6.43 -5.36
N LEU A 376 -16.92 -6.87 -4.13
CA LEU A 376 -15.88 -6.39 -3.26
C LEU A 376 -14.65 -7.27 -3.42
N TYR A 377 -13.48 -6.66 -3.56
CA TYR A 377 -12.18 -7.34 -3.58
C TYR A 377 -11.40 -6.94 -2.34
N PHE A 378 -10.89 -7.92 -1.62
CA PHE A 378 -10.11 -7.71 -0.41
C PHE A 378 -9.18 -8.89 -0.15
N GLU A 379 -8.20 -8.63 0.71
CA GLU A 379 -7.17 -9.61 1.06
C GLU A 379 -7.31 -10.03 2.52
N ALA A 380 -7.16 -11.32 2.78
CA ALA A 380 -7.15 -11.87 4.13
C ALA A 380 -5.87 -11.46 4.89
N PRO A 381 -5.92 -11.30 6.23
CA PRO A 381 -4.75 -10.97 7.05
C PRO A 381 -3.65 -12.04 7.06
N ARG A 382 -3.92 -13.21 6.49
CA ARG A 382 -2.96 -14.30 6.30
C ARG A 382 -3.49 -15.29 5.27
N ASN A 383 -2.64 -16.23 4.89
CA ASN A 383 -3.05 -17.41 4.12
C ASN A 383 -4.04 -18.25 4.96
N ILE A 384 -5.20 -18.52 4.39
CA ILE A 384 -6.27 -19.35 4.97
C ILE A 384 -6.16 -20.75 4.36
N GLY A 385 -6.10 -21.76 5.22
CA GLY A 385 -5.92 -23.15 4.80
C GLY A 385 -7.23 -23.86 4.48
N GLU A 386 -7.14 -25.17 4.28
CA GLU A 386 -8.27 -26.10 4.20
C GLU A 386 -8.96 -26.25 5.58
N ASP A 387 -10.27 -26.54 5.59
CA ASP A 387 -11.08 -26.80 6.80
C ASP A 387 -11.04 -25.69 7.88
N GLU A 388 -11.01 -24.42 7.46
CA GLU A 388 -10.86 -23.29 8.36
C GLU A 388 -12.13 -22.41 8.41
N GLU A 389 -12.61 -22.07 9.62
CA GLU A 389 -13.72 -21.13 9.79
C GLU A 389 -13.25 -19.69 9.53
N VAL A 390 -13.98 -19.01 8.64
CA VAL A 390 -13.76 -17.61 8.28
C VAL A 390 -15.02 -16.82 8.54
N ARG A 391 -14.86 -15.63 9.11
CA ARG A 391 -15.93 -14.69 9.37
C ARG A 391 -15.67 -13.37 8.66
N ILE A 392 -16.62 -12.94 7.85
CA ILE A 392 -16.61 -11.64 7.20
C ILE A 392 -17.75 -10.81 7.78
N THR A 393 -17.47 -9.56 8.14
CA THR A 393 -18.44 -8.62 8.69
C THR A 393 -18.34 -7.30 7.96
N ILE A 394 -19.39 -6.89 7.27
CA ILE A 394 -19.51 -5.57 6.64
C ILE A 394 -20.37 -4.69 7.53
N ILE A 395 -19.80 -3.57 7.97
CA ILE A 395 -20.42 -2.64 8.90
C ILE A 395 -20.70 -1.33 8.15
N PRO A 396 -21.95 -1.01 7.83
CA PRO A 396 -22.30 0.30 7.29
C PRO A 396 -22.38 1.35 8.40
N LYS A 397 -22.15 2.61 8.06
CA LYS A 397 -22.37 3.74 8.99
C LYS A 397 -23.80 3.84 9.53
N SER A 398 -24.78 3.46 8.70
CA SER A 398 -26.20 3.38 9.08
C SER A 398 -26.77 2.11 8.46
N GLY A 399 -27.47 1.33 9.27
CA GLY A 399 -28.03 0.05 8.86
C GLY A 399 -27.54 -1.12 9.72
N LEU A 400 -27.99 -2.31 9.37
CA LEU A 400 -27.62 -3.54 10.03
C LEU A 400 -26.26 -4.04 9.52
N PRO A 401 -25.35 -4.46 10.41
CA PRO A 401 -24.11 -5.11 9.99
C PRO A 401 -24.44 -6.45 9.33
N LEU A 402 -23.81 -6.70 8.19
CA LEU A 402 -23.88 -7.97 7.49
C LEU A 402 -22.75 -8.87 8.00
N ARG A 403 -23.09 -10.03 8.54
CA ARG A 403 -22.10 -11.01 9.02
C ARG A 403 -22.30 -12.33 8.29
N THR A 404 -21.25 -12.80 7.66
CA THR A 404 -21.19 -14.07 6.95
C THR A 404 -20.12 -14.95 7.60
N ILE A 405 -20.45 -16.21 7.83
CA ILE A 405 -19.54 -17.21 8.39
C ILE A 405 -19.58 -18.41 7.47
N PHE A 406 -18.42 -18.90 7.06
CA PHE A 406 -18.28 -20.08 6.25
C PHE A 406 -17.01 -20.83 6.65
N VAL A 407 -16.87 -22.06 6.18
CA VAL A 407 -15.68 -22.89 6.38
C VAL A 407 -15.07 -23.16 5.01
N THR A 408 -13.75 -23.02 4.87
CA THR A 408 -13.07 -23.36 3.63
C THR A 408 -13.16 -24.87 3.33
N PRO A 409 -13.17 -25.30 2.05
CA PRO A 409 -13.19 -26.71 1.70
C PRO A 409 -12.00 -27.48 2.26
N SER A 410 -12.18 -28.79 2.44
CA SER A 410 -11.12 -29.72 2.87
C SER A 410 -10.02 -29.93 1.82
N VAL A 411 -10.26 -29.54 0.57
CA VAL A 411 -9.27 -29.56 -0.50
C VAL A 411 -9.34 -28.27 -1.29
N ILE A 412 -8.24 -27.53 -1.34
CA ILE A 412 -8.07 -26.33 -2.16
C ILE A 412 -7.03 -26.66 -3.24
N SER A 413 -7.48 -26.79 -4.48
CA SER A 413 -6.63 -27.17 -5.62
C SER A 413 -6.89 -26.39 -6.90
N THR A 414 -8.02 -25.68 -6.99
CA THR A 414 -8.39 -24.87 -8.14
C THR A 414 -7.97 -23.42 -7.95
N TYR A 415 -7.71 -22.73 -9.05
CA TYR A 415 -7.38 -21.30 -9.00
C TYR A 415 -8.52 -20.47 -8.42
N ASN A 416 -9.77 -20.75 -8.83
CA ASN A 416 -10.97 -20.16 -8.25
C ASN A 416 -11.62 -21.16 -7.29
N VAL A 417 -11.89 -20.72 -6.07
CA VAL A 417 -12.54 -21.53 -5.02
C VAL A 417 -13.84 -20.85 -4.62
N HIS A 418 -14.96 -21.56 -4.76
CA HIS A 418 -16.26 -21.08 -4.30
C HIS A 418 -16.44 -21.45 -2.83
N LEU A 419 -16.77 -20.48 -1.98
CA LEU A 419 -16.74 -20.62 -0.52
C LEU A 419 -18.12 -20.48 0.13
N TYR A 420 -19.04 -19.75 -0.51
CA TYR A 420 -20.38 -19.46 0.02
C TYR A 420 -21.35 -19.24 -1.16
N PRO A 421 -22.55 -19.84 -1.10
CA PRO A 421 -23.75 -19.07 -0.73
C PRO A 421 -24.33 -19.41 0.65
#